data_AF-A0A1Q3YW73-F1
#
_entry.id   AF-A0A1Q3YW73-F1
#
_cell.length_a   1.000
_cell.length_b   1.000
_cell.length_c   1.000
_cell.angle_alpha   90.00
_cell.angle_beta   90.00
_cell.angle_gamma   90.00
#
_symmetry.space_group_name_H-M   'P 1'
#
loop_
_entity.id
_entity.type
_entity.pdbx_description
1 polymer ?
#
loop_
_entity_poly.entity_id
_entity_poly.type
_entity_poly.pdbx_seq_one_letter_code
_entity_poly.pdbx_strand_id
1 'polypeptide(L)'
;MTNALEGVEAPKPTWREQANAARIGRARFIGHTVGYVLIIGLIEIGLTFAGLKETRQMGATALTVPNHWVALAGSVVLLLALMDLAIRRRHDRGRSGVDAFIALLLLEAAYLSTVLAPVAPIPPVAVAAVAGLCGLYLVVMLALLPGSKGDNRYGPSPRAD
;
A
#
# COMPACT_ATOMS: atom_id res chain seq x y z
N MET A 1 35.62 32.64 -3.30
CA MET A 1 35.86 32.04 -1.96
C MET A 1 35.18 30.68 -1.90
N THR A 2 35.58 29.76 -2.79
CA THR A 2 34.78 28.57 -3.10
C THR A 2 35.52 27.23 -2.88
N ASN A 3 36.72 27.25 -2.30
CA ASN A 3 37.57 26.06 -2.19
C ASN A 3 37.98 25.70 -0.74
N ALA A 4 37.27 26.18 0.28
CA ALA A 4 37.65 25.93 1.70
C ALA A 4 36.99 24.69 2.33
N LEU A 5 36.18 23.94 1.59
CA LEU A 5 35.40 22.80 2.12
C LEU A 5 35.60 21.49 1.33
N GLU A 6 36.61 21.40 0.47
CA GLU A 6 36.87 20.21 -0.37
C GLU A 6 37.37 18.98 0.42
N GLY A 7 37.52 19.07 1.75
CA GLY A 7 37.99 17.97 2.60
C GLY A 7 37.04 17.55 3.71
N VAL A 8 35.86 18.17 3.85
CA VAL A 8 34.89 17.76 4.87
C VAL A 8 34.06 16.62 4.30
N GLU A 9 34.25 15.41 4.84
CA GLU A 9 33.46 14.23 4.50
C GLU A 9 31.97 14.61 4.57
N ALA A 10 31.24 14.41 3.47
CA ALA A 10 29.83 14.77 3.41
C ALA A 10 29.09 14.10 4.60
N PRO A 11 28.22 14.83 5.32
CA PRO A 11 27.55 14.29 6.48
C PRO A 11 26.82 13.00 6.10
N LYS A 12 27.08 11.92 6.84
CA LYS A 12 26.45 10.63 6.60
C LYS A 12 24.93 10.81 6.65
N PRO A 13 24.18 10.27 5.68
CA PRO A 13 22.74 10.43 5.66
C PRO A 13 22.15 9.83 6.94
N THR A 14 21.24 10.56 7.56
CA THR A 14 20.52 10.10 8.74
C THR A 14 19.72 8.84 8.41
N TRP A 15 19.37 8.03 9.41
CA TRP A 15 18.50 6.87 9.23
C TRP A 15 17.19 7.20 8.52
N ARG A 16 16.66 8.42 8.75
CA ARG A 16 15.48 8.94 8.06
C ARG A 16 15.75 9.21 6.59
N GLU A 17 16.88 9.82 6.25
CA GLU A 17 17.27 10.08 4.85
C GLU A 17 17.54 8.78 4.11
N GLN A 18 18.19 7.80 4.73
CA GLN A 18 18.39 6.47 4.14
C GLN A 18 17.07 5.73 3.94
N ALA A 19 16.16 5.79 4.91
CA ALA A 19 14.84 5.17 4.80
C ALA A 19 13.98 5.85 3.71
N ASN A 20 14.06 7.18 3.58
CA ASN A 20 13.28 7.94 2.60
C ASN A 20 13.88 7.88 1.18
N ALA A 21 15.20 7.68 1.06
CA ALA A 21 15.92 7.56 -0.21
C ALA A 21 15.91 6.13 -0.79
N ALA A 22 15.38 5.15 -0.05
CA ALA A 22 15.32 3.79 -0.51
C ALA A 22 14.20 3.59 -1.55
N ARG A 23 14.54 3.86 -2.82
CA ARG A 23 13.81 3.37 -3.98
C ARG A 23 13.72 1.85 -3.92
N ILE A 24 12.57 1.30 -4.31
CA ILE A 24 12.36 -0.15 -4.36
C ILE A 24 12.13 -0.61 -5.80
N GLY A 25 12.86 -1.66 -6.18
CA GLY A 25 12.68 -2.35 -7.45
C GLY A 25 11.35 -3.09 -7.53
N ARG A 26 10.96 -3.48 -8.74
CA ARG A 26 9.64 -4.08 -9.01
C ARG A 26 9.47 -5.44 -8.33
N ALA A 27 10.46 -6.33 -8.45
CA ALA A 27 10.39 -7.67 -7.85
C ALA A 27 10.24 -7.58 -6.33
N ARG A 28 10.99 -6.66 -5.70
CA ARG A 28 10.91 -6.42 -4.26
C ARG A 28 9.55 -5.86 -3.87
N PHE A 29 9.01 -4.90 -4.61
CA PHE A 29 7.67 -4.35 -4.38
C PHE A 29 6.60 -5.45 -4.42
N ILE A 30 6.59 -6.28 -5.47
CA ILE A 30 5.62 -7.39 -5.60
C ILE A 30 5.78 -8.39 -4.45
N GLY A 31 7.02 -8.80 -4.15
CA GLY A 31 7.30 -9.74 -3.07
C GLY A 31 6.82 -9.25 -1.70
N HIS A 32 7.07 -7.99 -1.34
CA HIS A 32 6.59 -7.43 -0.08
C HIS A 32 5.07 -7.22 -0.08
N THR A 33 4.49 -6.81 -1.21
CA THR A 33 3.03 -6.65 -1.35
C THR A 33 2.33 -7.98 -1.10
N VAL A 34 2.75 -9.05 -1.79
CA VAL A 34 2.22 -10.40 -1.59
C VAL A 34 2.47 -10.87 -0.16
N GLY A 35 3.68 -10.65 0.37
CA GLY A 35 4.02 -11.00 1.75
C GLY A 35 3.09 -10.36 2.78
N TYR A 36 2.86 -9.05 2.70
CA TYR A 36 1.95 -8.35 3.63
C TYR A 36 0.51 -8.83 3.50
N VAL A 37 0.00 -9.02 2.28
CA VAL A 37 -1.36 -9.54 2.06
C VAL A 37 -1.51 -10.93 2.68
N LEU A 38 -0.53 -11.82 2.49
CA LEU A 38 -0.57 -13.17 3.07
C LEU A 38 -0.46 -13.14 4.59
N ILE A 39 0.43 -12.33 5.16
CA ILE A 39 0.60 -12.21 6.62
C ILE A 39 -0.70 -11.73 7.25
N ILE A 40 -1.29 -10.65 6.74
CA ILE A 40 -2.54 -10.10 7.28
C ILE A 40 -3.69 -11.11 7.11
N GLY A 41 -3.83 -11.71 5.92
CA GLY A 41 -4.85 -12.72 5.67
C GLY A 41 -4.75 -13.94 6.61
N LEU A 42 -3.53 -14.43 6.87
CA LEU A 42 -3.31 -15.53 7.81
C LEU A 42 -3.65 -15.13 9.25
N ILE A 43 -3.32 -13.91 9.67
CA ILE A 43 -3.69 -13.38 10.99
C ILE A 43 -5.21 -13.33 11.13
N GLU A 44 -5.92 -12.75 10.15
CA GLU A 44 -7.39 -12.65 10.19
C GLU A 44 -8.07 -14.03 10.21
N ILE A 45 -7.57 -14.98 9.41
CA ILE A 45 -8.04 -16.37 9.43
C ILE A 45 -7.82 -16.99 10.82
N GLY A 46 -6.63 -16.84 11.39
CA GLY A 46 -6.31 -17.35 12.73
C GLY A 46 -7.22 -16.77 13.81
N LEU A 47 -7.47 -15.46 13.77
CA LEU A 47 -8.37 -14.77 14.71
C LEU A 47 -9.82 -15.23 14.53
N THR A 48 -10.24 -15.53 13.30
CA THR A 48 -11.56 -16.11 13.00
C THR A 48 -11.70 -17.49 13.66
N PHE A 49 -10.68 -18.36 13.56
CA PHE A 49 -10.67 -19.66 14.24
C PHE A 49 -10.60 -19.53 15.77
N ALA A 50 -9.99 -18.47 16.29
CA ALA A 50 -9.95 -18.15 17.72
C ALA A 50 -11.27 -17.57 18.28
N GLY A 51 -12.30 -17.43 17.44
CA GLY A 51 -13.64 -17.01 17.86
C GLY A 51 -13.97 -15.54 17.60
N LEU A 52 -13.04 -14.75 17.07
CA LEU A 52 -13.29 -13.36 16.65
C LEU A 52 -13.93 -13.31 15.26
N LYS A 53 -15.14 -13.87 15.17
CA LYS A 53 -15.89 -14.04 13.93
C LYS A 53 -17.32 -13.54 14.09
N GLU A 54 -17.95 -13.25 12.97
CA GLU A 54 -19.37 -12.94 12.90
C GLU A 54 -20.03 -13.70 11.76
N THR A 55 -21.31 -14.00 11.92
CA THR A 55 -22.11 -14.64 10.87
C THR A 55 -22.91 -13.56 10.16
N ARG A 56 -22.60 -13.31 8.89
CA ARG A 56 -23.35 -12.38 8.05
C ARG A 56 -24.33 -13.14 7.17
N GLN A 57 -25.53 -12.59 7.00
CA GLN A 57 -26.50 -13.08 6.03
C GLN A 57 -26.22 -12.45 4.66
N MET A 58 -26.03 -13.27 3.64
CA MET A 58 -25.85 -12.89 2.24
C MET A 58 -26.97 -13.51 1.41
N GLY A 59 -28.14 -12.86 1.39
CA GLY A 59 -29.34 -13.43 0.79
C GLY A 59 -29.81 -14.66 1.56
N ALA A 60 -29.90 -15.81 0.90
CA ALA A 60 -30.31 -17.07 1.53
C ALA A 60 -29.15 -17.83 2.20
N THR A 61 -27.90 -17.37 2.08
CA THR A 61 -26.72 -18.03 2.63
C THR A 61 -26.20 -17.26 3.84
N ALA A 62 -25.75 -17.99 4.86
CA ALA A 62 -25.03 -17.43 5.99
C ALA A 62 -23.53 -17.71 5.79
N LEU A 63 -22.71 -16.66 5.86
CA LEU A 63 -21.25 -16.78 5.76
C LEU A 63 -20.63 -16.37 7.10
N THR A 64 -19.75 -17.22 7.63
CA THR A 64 -18.92 -16.87 8.78
C THR A 64 -17.68 -16.16 8.29
N VAL A 65 -17.49 -14.92 8.73
CA VAL A 65 -16.39 -14.03 8.32
C VAL A 65 -15.64 -13.53 9.56
N PRO A 66 -14.41 -12.99 9.42
CA PRO A 66 -13.77 -12.25 10.51
C PRO A 66 -14.71 -11.17 11.03
N ASN A 67 -14.69 -10.94 12.34
CA ASN A 67 -15.42 -9.82 12.95
C ASN A 67 -15.03 -8.51 12.24
N HIS A 68 -16.00 -7.62 11.98
CA HIS A 68 -15.76 -6.37 11.26
C HIS A 68 -14.65 -5.49 11.87
N TRP A 69 -14.45 -5.51 13.18
CA TRP A 69 -13.33 -4.80 13.84
C TRP A 69 -11.98 -5.44 13.55
N VAL A 70 -11.92 -6.77 13.47
CA VAL A 70 -10.69 -7.50 13.09
C VAL A 70 -10.35 -7.17 11.64
N ALA A 71 -11.34 -7.24 10.76
CA ALA A 71 -11.18 -6.92 9.35
C ALA A 71 -10.75 -5.44 9.14
N LEU A 72 -11.33 -4.50 9.91
CA LEU A 72 -10.92 -3.10 9.91
C LEU A 72 -9.48 -2.91 10.40
N ALA A 73 -9.10 -3.57 11.50
CA ALA A 73 -7.74 -3.46 12.02
C ALA A 73 -6.72 -4.00 11.02
N GLY A 74 -7.02 -5.16 10.40
CA GLY A 74 -6.20 -5.75 9.35
C GLY A 74 -6.08 -4.85 8.12
N SER A 75 -7.19 -4.26 7.65
CA SER A 75 -7.18 -3.36 6.49
C SER A 75 -6.36 -2.09 6.74
N VAL A 76 -6.47 -1.48 7.92
CA VAL A 76 -5.67 -0.29 8.27
C VAL A 76 -4.18 -0.62 8.34
N VAL A 77 -3.80 -1.74 8.95
CA VAL A 77 -2.39 -2.17 9.01
C VAL A 77 -1.86 -2.44 7.60
N LEU A 78 -2.65 -3.14 6.76
CA LEU A 78 -2.29 -3.42 5.38
C LEU A 78 -2.16 -2.13 4.57
N LEU A 79 -3.09 -1.19 4.72
CA LEU A 79 -3.06 0.12 4.06
C LEU A 79 -1.76 0.86 4.36
N LEU A 80 -1.36 0.95 5.63
CA LEU A 80 -0.13 1.63 6.03
C LEU A 80 1.11 0.97 5.41
N ALA A 81 1.16 -0.37 5.39
CA ALA A 81 2.25 -1.11 4.79
C ALA A 81 2.30 -0.92 3.26
N LEU A 82 1.16 -1.01 2.58
CA LEU A 82 1.05 -0.81 1.14
C LEU A 82 1.33 0.64 0.73
N MET A 83 0.97 1.61 1.58
CA MET A 83 1.23 3.03 1.36
C MET A 83 2.74 3.31 1.34
N ASP A 84 3.49 2.84 2.33
CA ASP A 84 4.95 2.99 2.35
C ASP A 84 5.59 2.38 1.08
N LEU A 85 5.21 1.14 0.74
CA LEU A 85 5.70 0.48 -0.47
C LEU A 85 5.34 1.24 -1.74
N ALA A 86 4.09 1.67 -1.89
CA ALA A 86 3.61 2.37 -3.06
C ALA A 86 4.33 3.72 -3.25
N ILE A 87 4.56 4.46 -2.17
CA ILE A 87 5.32 5.73 -2.20
C ILE A 87 6.76 5.47 -2.63
N ARG A 88 7.47 4.50 -2.03
CA ARG A 88 8.84 4.13 -2.44
C ARG A 88 8.91 3.66 -3.89
N ARG A 89 7.89 2.94 -4.37
CA ARG A 89 7.79 2.49 -5.77
C ARG A 89 7.54 3.67 -6.72
N ARG A 90 6.84 4.72 -6.27
CA ARG A 90 6.66 5.97 -7.03
C ARG A 90 7.92 6.84 -7.02
N HIS A 91 8.66 6.86 -5.91
CA HIS A 91 9.99 7.48 -5.83
C HIS A 91 10.93 6.87 -6.86
N ASP A 92 10.84 5.56 -7.08
CA ASP A 92 11.62 4.88 -8.12
C ASP A 92 11.33 5.38 -9.55
N ARG A 93 10.23 6.10 -9.78
CA ARG A 93 9.92 6.76 -11.06
C ARG A 93 10.03 8.28 -10.99
N GLY A 94 10.71 8.82 -9.98
CA GLY A 94 10.88 10.27 -9.82
C GLY A 94 9.60 11.02 -9.43
N ARG A 95 8.54 10.33 -8.96
CA ARG A 95 7.26 10.93 -8.55
C ARG A 95 7.10 10.87 -7.02
N SER A 96 6.33 11.78 -6.43
CA SER A 96 6.15 11.89 -4.97
C SER A 96 5.29 10.78 -4.35
N GLY A 97 4.51 10.07 -5.16
CA GLY A 97 3.62 9.00 -4.68
C GLY A 97 2.31 9.47 -4.07
N VAL A 98 2.02 10.77 -4.06
CA VAL A 98 0.73 11.34 -3.62
C VAL A 98 -0.45 10.73 -4.39
N ASP A 99 -0.27 10.43 -5.67
CA ASP A 99 -1.28 9.79 -6.49
C ASP A 99 -1.56 8.34 -6.08
N ALA A 100 -0.52 7.57 -5.75
CA ALA A 100 -0.69 6.22 -5.22
C ALA A 100 -1.31 6.24 -3.82
N PHE A 101 -0.96 7.22 -2.98
CA PHE A 101 -1.58 7.44 -1.68
C PHE A 101 -3.09 7.69 -1.80
N ILE A 102 -3.50 8.63 -2.67
CA ILE A 102 -4.93 8.92 -2.91
C ILE A 102 -5.65 7.69 -3.43
N ALA A 103 -5.07 6.96 -4.39
CA ALA A 103 -5.69 5.74 -4.92
C ALA A 103 -5.88 4.64 -3.85
N LEU A 104 -4.91 4.48 -2.93
CA LEU A 104 -5.03 3.55 -1.81
C LEU A 104 -6.09 4.00 -0.79
N LEU A 105 -6.17 5.30 -0.48
CA LEU A 105 -7.23 5.82 0.39
C LEU A 105 -8.63 5.62 -0.20
N LEU A 106 -8.79 5.81 -1.51
CA LEU A 106 -10.06 5.56 -2.19
C LEU A 106 -10.43 4.07 -2.18
N LEU A 107 -9.44 3.18 -2.30
CA LEU A 107 -9.65 1.75 -2.20
C LEU A 107 -10.05 1.33 -0.77
N GLU A 108 -9.41 1.90 0.24
CA GLU A 108 -9.79 1.69 1.64
C GLU A 108 -11.19 2.22 1.92
N ALA A 109 -11.52 3.44 1.48
CA ALA A 109 -12.86 4.00 1.67
C ALA A 109 -13.95 3.13 1.01
N ALA A 110 -13.67 2.59 -0.18
CA ALA A 110 -14.55 1.62 -0.83
C ALA A 110 -14.71 0.35 0.00
N TYR A 111 -13.63 -0.21 0.53
CA TYR A 111 -13.68 -1.35 1.44
C TYR A 111 -14.50 -1.07 2.70
N LEU A 112 -14.24 0.05 3.38
CA LEU A 112 -14.96 0.46 4.59
C LEU A 112 -16.46 0.61 4.36
N SER A 113 -16.88 1.08 3.19
CA SER A 113 -18.31 1.17 2.83
C SER A 113 -19.01 -0.19 2.83
N THR A 114 -18.29 -1.28 2.57
CA THR A 114 -18.82 -2.66 2.58
C THR A 114 -18.77 -3.29 3.97
N VAL A 115 -17.80 -2.92 4.80
CA VAL A 115 -17.63 -3.45 6.15
C VAL A 115 -18.56 -2.74 7.14
N LEU A 116 -18.80 -1.45 6.96
CA LEU A 116 -19.60 -0.58 7.84
C LEU A 116 -21.00 -0.27 7.26
N ALA A 117 -21.60 -1.25 6.58
CA ALA A 117 -22.64 -1.06 5.57
C ALA A 117 -23.95 -0.32 5.93
N PRO A 118 -24.41 -0.03 7.17
CA PRO A 118 -25.62 0.78 7.31
C PRO A 118 -25.41 2.31 7.19
N VAL A 119 -24.19 2.81 6.97
CA VAL A 119 -23.88 4.23 7.24
C VAL A 119 -23.93 5.17 6.02
N ALA A 120 -23.92 4.69 4.76
CA ALA A 120 -23.78 5.58 3.60
C ALA A 120 -24.72 5.26 2.42
N PRO A 121 -25.54 6.23 1.94
CA PRO A 121 -26.44 6.07 0.78
C PRO A 121 -25.69 6.21 -0.56
N ILE A 122 -24.53 5.59 -0.70
CA ILE A 122 -23.73 5.65 -1.93
C ILE A 122 -24.12 4.46 -2.81
N PRO A 123 -24.45 4.66 -4.11
CA PRO A 123 -24.73 3.55 -5.02
C PRO A 123 -23.56 2.55 -5.06
N PRO A 124 -23.77 1.26 -4.75
CA PRO A 124 -22.70 0.26 -4.68
C PRO A 124 -21.89 0.14 -5.98
N VAL A 125 -22.56 0.34 -7.12
CA VAL A 125 -21.93 0.32 -8.45
C VAL A 125 -20.91 1.45 -8.62
N ALA A 126 -21.19 2.65 -8.11
CA ALA A 126 -20.27 3.78 -8.21
C ALA A 126 -19.02 3.55 -7.38
N VAL A 127 -19.19 3.03 -6.15
CA VAL A 127 -18.06 2.66 -5.27
C VAL A 127 -17.19 1.59 -5.93
N ALA A 128 -17.81 0.53 -6.47
CA ALA A 128 -17.11 -0.55 -7.13
C ALA A 128 -16.34 -0.07 -8.38
N ALA A 129 -16.92 0.85 -9.17
CA ALA A 129 -16.27 1.41 -10.34
C ALA A 129 -15.03 2.24 -9.96
N VAL A 130 -15.12 3.11 -8.95
CA VAL A 130 -13.99 3.91 -8.47
C VAL A 130 -12.89 3.01 -7.91
N ALA A 131 -13.26 2.01 -7.10
CA ALA A 131 -12.32 1.04 -6.55
C ALA A 131 -11.60 0.26 -7.67
N GLY A 132 -12.35 -0.20 -8.68
CA GLY A 132 -11.79 -0.91 -9.83
C GLY A 132 -10.80 -0.08 -10.63
N LEU A 133 -11.11 1.19 -10.88
CA LEU A 133 -10.20 2.12 -11.56
C LEU A 133 -8.94 2.40 -10.74
N CYS A 134 -9.07 2.60 -9.42
CA CYS A 134 -7.93 2.80 -8.53
C CYS A 134 -7.03 1.56 -8.47
N GLY A 135 -7.62 0.37 -8.34
CA GLY A 135 -6.90 -0.90 -8.36
C GLY A 135 -6.15 -1.11 -9.66
N LEU A 136 -6.81 -0.91 -10.81
CA LEU A 136 -6.18 -1.02 -12.13
C LEU A 136 -5.03 -0.01 -12.27
N TYR A 137 -5.25 1.24 -11.88
CA TYR A 137 -4.22 2.27 -11.88
C TYR A 137 -3.00 1.83 -11.06
N LEU A 138 -3.20 1.35 -9.82
CA LEU A 138 -2.12 0.90 -8.94
C LEU A 138 -1.37 -0.31 -9.52
N VAL A 139 -2.07 -1.29 -10.10
CA VAL A 139 -1.44 -2.45 -10.74
C VAL A 139 -0.56 -2.02 -11.91
N VAL A 140 -1.11 -1.24 -12.84
CA VAL A 140 -0.36 -0.76 -14.00
C VAL A 140 0.84 0.07 -13.55
N MET A 141 0.61 1.00 -12.64
CA MET A 141 1.62 1.95 -12.22
C MET A 141 2.72 1.30 -11.37
N LEU A 142 2.37 0.46 -10.41
CA LEU A 142 3.32 -0.02 -9.41
C LEU A 142 3.92 -1.38 -9.80
N ALA A 143 3.12 -2.26 -10.40
CA ALA A 143 3.55 -3.62 -10.73
C ALA A 143 4.04 -3.77 -12.18
N LEU A 144 3.43 -3.10 -13.16
CA LEU A 144 3.79 -3.34 -14.58
C LEU A 144 4.88 -2.41 -15.10
N LEU A 145 4.74 -1.10 -14.87
CA LEU A 145 5.67 -0.11 -15.41
C LEU A 145 7.06 -0.19 -14.76
N PRO A 146 8.14 -0.04 -15.55
CA PRO A 146 9.51 -0.04 -15.02
C PRO A 146 9.84 1.24 -14.25
N GLY A 147 10.91 1.17 -13.45
CA GLY A 147 11.52 2.31 -12.76
C GLY A 147 12.22 3.31 -13.68
N SER A 148 12.63 4.47 -13.14
CA SER A 148 13.53 5.38 -13.85
C SER A 148 14.93 4.80 -13.93
N LYS A 149 15.56 4.88 -15.12
CA LYS A 149 16.96 4.48 -15.30
C LYS A 149 17.88 5.48 -14.60
N GLY A 150 18.86 4.97 -13.85
CA GLY A 150 19.84 5.78 -13.16
C GLY A 150 19.31 6.46 -11.91
N ASP A 151 20.08 7.41 -11.40
CA ASP A 151 19.78 8.12 -10.15
C ASP A 151 18.69 9.17 -10.35
N ASN A 152 17.91 9.44 -9.31
CA ASN A 152 16.89 10.49 -9.34
C ASN A 152 16.86 11.26 -8.01
N ARG A 153 15.97 12.26 -7.89
CA ARG A 153 15.84 13.10 -6.68
C ARG A 153 15.55 12.35 -5.37
N TYR A 154 15.15 11.08 -5.46
CA TYR A 154 14.87 10.20 -4.33
C TYR A 154 16.00 9.20 -4.08
N GLY A 155 17.14 9.33 -4.75
CA GLY A 155 18.32 8.52 -4.49
C GLY A 155 18.74 7.65 -5.68
N PRO A 156 19.79 6.84 -5.46
CA PRO A 156 20.39 6.05 -6.51
C PRO A 156 19.44 4.97 -7.02
N SER A 157 19.70 4.47 -8.24
CA SER A 157 18.91 3.35 -8.80
C SER A 157 18.84 2.19 -7.79
N PRO A 158 17.65 1.59 -7.57
CA PRO A 158 17.61 0.31 -6.88
C PRO A 158 18.48 -0.69 -7.66
N ARG A 159 19.15 -1.59 -6.94
CA ARG A 159 19.92 -2.69 -7.55
C ARG A 159 19.04 -3.40 -8.57
N ALA A 160 19.66 -3.82 -9.68
CA ALA A 160 18.99 -4.33 -10.87
C ALA A 160 17.87 -5.33 -10.54
N ASP A 161 16.70 -5.08 -11.15
CA ASP A 161 15.50 -5.92 -11.12
C ASP A 161 15.72 -7.27 -11.81
#